data_AF-A0A943KFB0-F1
#
_entry.id   AF-A0A943KFB0-F1
#
_cell.length_a   1.000
_cell.length_b   1.000
_cell.length_c   1.000
_cell.angle_alpha   90.00
_cell.angle_beta   90.00
_cell.angle_gamma   90.00
#
_symmetry.space_group_name_H-M   'P 1'
#
loop_
_entity.id
_entity.type
_entity.pdbx_description
1 polymer ?
#
loop_
_entity_poly.entity_id
_entity_poly.type
_entity_poly.pdbx_seq_one_letter_code
_entity_poly.pdbx_strand_id
1 'polypeptide(L)'
;MIKRTFRINDRLSYSSLEQVGDEMCLYPDLFIDQFNDSSFTNWLYEMDIEKGKRAVSIFLDNKDKEIALFEISFLLNPGHRLALGGIRLNDSNELGMMILNNAPRPIVELQSLLSKGLLLRFLEIRGLDKNRPTFYSSIKRITDEYNSHPIESWFDLGYLLSKKKSFFFEGKEYKTLKEFFTINGGDERIMTSYDFLTMPYINSYAKVSNFSDGLMRLKSLIDDDHKKYFQLEKIMK
;
A
#
# COMPACT_ATOMS: atom_id res chain seq x y z
N MET A 1 20.38 -20.13 -29.88
CA MET A 1 20.55 -19.63 -28.50
C MET A 1 19.78 -20.56 -27.59
N ILE A 2 20.45 -21.41 -26.79
CA ILE A 2 19.76 -22.27 -25.82
C ILE A 2 19.37 -21.35 -24.66
N LYS A 3 18.10 -20.94 -24.58
CA LYS A 3 17.60 -20.24 -23.38
C LYS A 3 17.67 -21.24 -22.23
N ARG A 4 18.66 -21.06 -21.34
CA ARG A 4 18.80 -21.88 -20.15
C ARG A 4 17.70 -21.46 -19.18
N THR A 5 16.83 -22.38 -18.84
CA THR A 5 15.84 -22.17 -17.79
C THR A 5 16.52 -22.26 -16.44
N PHE A 6 16.36 -21.27 -15.57
CA PHE A 6 16.71 -21.38 -14.16
C PHE A 6 15.60 -22.06 -13.40
N ARG A 7 15.91 -23.08 -12.60
CA ARG A 7 14.91 -23.87 -11.88
C ARG A 7 15.16 -23.75 -10.39
N ILE A 8 14.20 -23.18 -9.67
CA ILE A 8 14.21 -23.10 -8.20
C ILE A 8 13.72 -24.44 -7.62
N ASN A 9 12.63 -24.98 -8.18
CA ASN A 9 12.08 -26.26 -7.79
C ASN A 9 11.25 -26.88 -8.93
N ASP A 10 10.52 -27.96 -8.65
CA ASP A 10 9.72 -28.67 -9.67
C ASP A 10 8.56 -27.88 -10.25
N ARG A 11 8.14 -26.80 -9.59
CA ARG A 11 6.99 -25.98 -9.97
C ARG A 11 7.38 -24.57 -10.38
N LEU A 12 8.58 -24.12 -10.02
CA LEU A 12 9.03 -22.75 -10.21
C LEU A 12 10.33 -22.71 -11.02
N SER A 13 10.23 -22.15 -12.22
CA SER A 13 11.34 -22.01 -13.15
C SER A 13 11.18 -20.79 -14.03
N TYR A 14 12.29 -20.15 -14.36
CA TYR A 14 12.34 -18.92 -15.14
C TYR A 14 13.14 -19.11 -16.41
N SER A 15 12.56 -18.67 -17.52
CA SER A 15 13.15 -18.74 -18.86
C SER A 15 13.57 -17.37 -19.40
N SER A 16 13.26 -16.29 -18.65
CA SER A 16 13.63 -14.93 -19.00
C SER A 16 13.79 -14.03 -17.76
N LEU A 17 14.55 -12.94 -17.92
CA LEU A 17 14.73 -11.94 -16.86
C LEU A 17 13.41 -11.22 -16.54
N GLU A 18 12.54 -11.06 -17.53
CA GLU A 18 11.26 -10.42 -17.35
C GLU A 18 10.35 -11.20 -16.40
N GLN A 19 10.34 -12.54 -16.50
CA GLN A 19 9.59 -13.40 -15.58
C GLN A 19 10.08 -13.26 -14.14
N VAL A 20 11.40 -13.15 -13.97
CA VAL A 20 12.02 -12.89 -12.65
C VAL A 20 11.61 -11.50 -12.13
N GLY A 21 11.67 -10.47 -12.98
CA GLY A 21 11.22 -9.12 -12.64
C GLY A 21 9.75 -9.06 -12.22
N ASP A 22 8.89 -9.83 -12.87
CA ASP A 22 7.46 -9.90 -12.56
C ASP A 22 7.14 -10.52 -11.19
N GLU A 23 8.03 -11.38 -10.68
CA GLU A 23 7.75 -12.22 -9.51
C GLU A 23 8.57 -11.84 -8.26
N MET A 24 9.71 -11.17 -8.40
CA MET A 24 10.61 -10.99 -7.26
C MET A 24 10.01 -10.22 -6.09
N CYS A 25 9.18 -9.22 -6.38
CA CYS A 25 8.50 -8.46 -5.33
C CYS A 25 7.27 -9.19 -4.77
N LEU A 26 6.78 -10.25 -5.43
CA LEU A 26 5.72 -11.09 -4.89
C LEU A 26 6.26 -12.05 -3.82
N TYR A 27 7.51 -12.51 -3.97
CA TYR A 27 8.15 -13.49 -3.09
C TYR A 27 9.52 -13.00 -2.60
N PRO A 28 9.60 -11.92 -1.81
CA PRO A 28 10.86 -11.26 -1.47
C PRO A 28 11.85 -12.19 -0.79
N ASP A 29 11.42 -12.99 0.20
CA ASP A 29 12.31 -13.90 0.92
C ASP A 29 12.96 -14.94 0.00
N LEU A 30 12.17 -15.51 -0.92
CA LEU A 30 12.67 -16.46 -1.91
C LEU A 30 13.78 -15.83 -2.75
N PHE A 31 13.56 -14.62 -3.25
CA PHE A 31 14.52 -13.95 -4.14
C PHE A 31 15.73 -13.39 -3.39
N ILE A 32 15.59 -13.02 -2.12
CA ILE A 32 16.74 -12.73 -1.25
C ILE A 32 17.65 -13.96 -1.18
N ASP A 33 17.09 -15.15 -0.96
CA ASP A 33 17.86 -16.40 -0.96
C ASP A 33 18.49 -16.69 -2.32
N GLN A 34 17.76 -16.48 -3.42
CA GLN A 34 18.30 -16.68 -4.77
C GLN A 34 19.46 -15.74 -5.07
N PHE A 35 19.42 -14.48 -4.67
CA PHE A 35 20.54 -13.56 -4.88
C PHE A 35 21.80 -13.93 -4.09
N ASN A 36 21.66 -14.68 -3.00
CA ASN A 36 22.77 -15.25 -2.25
C ASN A 36 23.32 -16.54 -2.89
N ASP A 37 22.62 -17.13 -3.87
CA ASP A 37 23.08 -18.28 -4.63
C ASP A 37 23.86 -17.87 -5.88
N SER A 38 25.10 -18.34 -5.97
CA SER A 38 25.95 -18.19 -7.15
C SER A 38 25.32 -18.74 -8.44
N SER A 39 24.48 -19.78 -8.35
CA SER A 39 23.84 -20.38 -9.51
C SER A 39 22.86 -19.42 -10.19
N PHE A 40 22.06 -18.72 -9.39
CA PHE A 40 21.11 -17.71 -9.88
C PHE A 40 21.82 -16.48 -10.41
N THR A 41 22.81 -15.96 -9.69
CA THR A 41 23.54 -14.77 -10.13
C THR A 41 24.34 -15.02 -11.42
N ASN A 42 24.95 -16.21 -11.56
CA ASN A 42 25.56 -16.63 -12.82
C ASN A 42 24.53 -16.72 -13.95
N TRP A 43 23.35 -17.28 -13.67
CA TRP A 43 22.27 -17.33 -14.66
C TRP A 43 21.82 -15.93 -15.12
N LEU A 44 21.71 -14.95 -14.21
CA LEU A 44 21.43 -13.57 -14.58
C LEU A 44 22.48 -13.02 -15.56
N TYR A 45 23.77 -13.27 -15.31
CA TYR A 45 24.86 -12.85 -16.20
C TYR A 45 24.82 -13.54 -17.58
N GLU A 46 24.45 -14.82 -17.61
CA GLU A 46 24.30 -15.58 -18.86
C GLU A 46 23.13 -15.07 -19.72
N MET A 47 22.05 -14.62 -19.06
CA MET A 47 20.87 -14.08 -19.73
C MET A 47 21.12 -12.68 -20.31
N ASP A 48 21.73 -11.79 -19.53
CA ASP A 48 22.15 -10.45 -19.95
C ASP A 48 23.26 -9.96 -19.00
N ILE A 49 24.49 -9.86 -19.51
CA ILE A 49 25.65 -9.55 -18.68
C ILE A 49 25.56 -8.15 -18.05
N GLU A 50 25.00 -7.16 -18.75
CA GLU A 50 24.92 -5.80 -18.25
C GLU A 50 23.83 -5.67 -17.19
N LYS A 51 22.62 -6.17 -17.50
CA LYS A 51 21.52 -6.18 -16.53
C LYS A 51 21.84 -7.05 -15.33
N GLY A 52 22.44 -8.22 -15.52
CA GLY A 52 22.83 -9.12 -14.45
C GLY A 52 23.83 -8.49 -13.50
N LYS A 53 24.92 -7.89 -14.02
CA LYS A 53 25.92 -7.17 -13.19
C LYS A 53 25.27 -6.06 -12.38
N ARG A 54 24.41 -5.26 -13.02
CA ARG A 54 23.73 -4.16 -12.36
C ARG A 54 22.74 -4.67 -11.29
N ALA A 55 22.00 -5.73 -11.56
CA ALA A 55 21.08 -6.34 -10.60
C ALA A 55 21.82 -6.83 -9.35
N VAL A 56 22.93 -7.56 -9.53
CA VAL A 56 23.74 -8.06 -8.41
C VAL A 56 24.37 -6.91 -7.62
N SER A 57 24.88 -5.86 -8.29
CA SER A 57 25.39 -4.67 -7.61
C SER A 57 24.31 -4.00 -6.75
N ILE A 58 23.13 -3.73 -7.31
CA ILE A 58 22.01 -3.13 -6.57
C ILE A 58 21.67 -3.99 -5.34
N PHE A 59 21.62 -5.31 -5.51
CA PHE A 59 21.32 -6.21 -4.40
C PHE A 59 22.37 -6.14 -3.29
N LEU A 60 23.67 -6.18 -3.62
CA LEU A 60 24.76 -6.18 -2.64
C LEU A 60 24.91 -4.82 -1.93
N ASP A 61 24.82 -3.74 -2.69
CA ASP A 61 25.08 -2.38 -2.21
C ASP A 61 23.95 -1.84 -1.32
N ASN A 62 22.72 -2.32 -1.52
CA ASN A 62 21.56 -1.85 -0.78
C ASN A 62 21.37 -2.66 0.52
N LYS A 63 21.31 -1.95 1.65
CA LYS A 63 21.06 -2.56 2.97
C LYS A 63 19.62 -3.05 3.12
N ASP A 64 18.67 -2.38 2.47
CA ASP A 64 17.28 -2.77 2.47
C ASP A 64 17.00 -3.65 1.24
N LYS A 65 16.92 -4.97 1.47
CA LYS A 65 16.77 -5.93 0.39
C LYS A 65 15.42 -5.83 -0.32
N GLU A 66 14.37 -5.32 0.33
CA GLU A 66 13.10 -5.10 -0.32
C GLU A 66 13.19 -3.95 -1.32
N ILE A 67 13.85 -2.84 -0.96
CA ILE A 67 14.12 -1.74 -1.89
C ILE A 67 14.99 -2.23 -3.04
N ALA A 68 16.01 -3.05 -2.75
CA ALA A 68 16.89 -3.62 -3.76
C ALA A 68 16.11 -4.46 -4.78
N LEU A 69 15.31 -5.43 -4.30
CA LEU A 69 14.46 -6.25 -5.17
C LEU A 69 13.48 -5.39 -5.97
N PHE A 70 12.91 -4.35 -5.36
CA PHE A 70 12.03 -3.43 -6.08
C PHE A 70 12.75 -2.71 -7.23
N GLU A 71 13.96 -2.19 -7.02
CA GLU A 71 14.71 -1.54 -8.10
C GLU A 71 15.12 -2.53 -9.19
N ILE A 72 15.52 -3.74 -8.79
CA ILE A 72 15.93 -4.79 -9.71
C ILE A 72 14.72 -5.27 -10.54
N SER A 73 13.52 -5.33 -9.97
CA SER A 73 12.33 -5.79 -10.68
C SER A 73 12.06 -4.92 -11.92
N PHE A 74 12.17 -3.60 -11.77
CA PHE A 74 12.03 -2.64 -12.87
C PHE A 74 13.25 -2.57 -13.79
N LEU A 75 14.45 -2.95 -13.32
CA LEU A 75 15.61 -3.14 -14.21
C LEU A 75 15.40 -4.33 -15.16
N LEU A 76 14.91 -5.46 -14.62
CA LEU A 76 14.72 -6.69 -15.38
C LEU A 76 13.46 -6.63 -16.26
N ASN A 77 12.35 -6.11 -15.73
CA ASN A 77 11.12 -5.85 -16.46
C ASN A 77 10.59 -4.42 -16.24
N PRO A 78 11.04 -3.41 -17.01
CA PRO A 78 10.57 -2.03 -16.85
C PRO A 78 9.06 -1.85 -17.04
N GLY A 79 8.41 -2.79 -17.74
CA GLY A 79 6.99 -2.74 -18.07
C GLY A 79 6.07 -3.24 -16.96
N HIS A 80 6.58 -3.93 -15.94
CA HIS A 80 5.72 -4.71 -15.05
C HIS A 80 4.84 -3.89 -14.11
N ARG A 81 3.69 -4.48 -13.76
CA ARG A 81 2.73 -3.92 -12.82
C ARG A 81 3.34 -3.82 -11.42
N LEU A 82 2.83 -2.89 -10.61
CA LEU A 82 3.24 -2.79 -9.21
C LEU A 82 2.88 -4.11 -8.51
N ALA A 83 3.88 -4.75 -7.92
CA ALA A 83 3.76 -6.02 -7.23
C ALA A 83 4.55 -5.95 -5.92
N LEU A 84 3.97 -6.47 -4.84
CA LEU A 84 4.57 -6.44 -3.51
C LEU A 84 3.87 -7.43 -2.58
N GLY A 85 4.62 -8.24 -1.83
CA GLY A 85 4.08 -9.06 -0.74
C GLY A 85 2.94 -9.99 -1.17
N GLY A 86 3.10 -10.70 -2.29
CA GLY A 86 2.07 -11.57 -2.86
C GLY A 86 0.92 -10.86 -3.60
N ILE A 87 0.88 -9.53 -3.61
CA ILE A 87 -0.18 -8.74 -4.24
C ILE A 87 0.33 -8.13 -5.55
N ARG A 88 -0.50 -8.18 -6.60
CA ARG A 88 -0.25 -7.52 -7.89
C ARG A 88 -1.38 -6.53 -8.17
N LEU A 89 -1.01 -5.29 -8.50
CA LEU A 89 -1.93 -4.18 -8.68
C LEU A 89 -1.97 -3.77 -10.15
N ASN A 90 -3.16 -3.74 -10.74
CA ASN A 90 -3.38 -3.41 -12.14
C ASN A 90 -3.36 -1.90 -12.37
N ASP A 91 -3.90 -1.14 -11.42
CA ASP A 91 -3.90 0.31 -11.44
C ASP A 91 -3.95 0.91 -10.03
N SER A 92 -3.88 2.24 -9.96
CA SER A 92 -3.90 2.96 -8.69
C SER A 92 -5.26 2.90 -7.99
N ASN A 93 -6.37 2.82 -8.72
CA ASN A 93 -7.71 2.74 -8.12
C ASN A 93 -7.87 1.42 -7.36
N GLU A 94 -7.38 0.32 -7.91
CA GLU A 94 -7.38 -0.99 -7.26
C GLU A 94 -6.64 -0.95 -5.91
N LEU A 95 -5.45 -0.33 -5.85
CA LEU A 95 -4.75 -0.11 -4.58
C LEU A 95 -5.60 0.71 -3.60
N GLY A 96 -6.20 1.80 -4.08
CA GLY A 96 -7.06 2.64 -3.26
C GLY A 96 -8.26 1.88 -2.66
N MET A 97 -8.94 1.08 -3.49
CA MET A 97 -10.07 0.26 -3.06
C MET A 97 -9.63 -0.87 -2.12
N MET A 98 -8.49 -1.50 -2.37
CA MET A 98 -7.94 -2.53 -1.50
C MET A 98 -7.64 -1.98 -0.09
N ILE A 99 -7.02 -0.80 -0.02
CA ILE A 99 -6.79 -0.08 1.24
C ILE A 99 -8.10 0.16 1.98
N LEU A 100 -9.10 0.74 1.29
CA LEU A 100 -10.37 1.09 1.93
C LEU A 100 -11.19 -0.12 2.34
N ASN A 101 -11.19 -1.21 1.56
CA ASN A 101 -11.91 -2.43 1.91
C ASN A 101 -11.33 -3.12 3.16
N ASN A 102 -10.05 -2.91 3.47
CA ASN A 102 -9.45 -3.41 4.70
C ASN A 102 -9.65 -2.48 5.91
N ALA A 103 -10.23 -1.29 5.71
CA ALA A 103 -10.53 -0.37 6.81
C ALA A 103 -11.34 -1.07 7.90
N PRO A 104 -11.03 -0.85 9.19
CA PRO A 104 -10.10 0.16 9.67
C PRO A 104 -8.64 -0.32 9.85
N ARG A 105 -8.29 -1.51 9.37
CA ARG A 105 -6.96 -2.11 9.57
C ARG A 105 -6.07 -1.88 8.35
N PRO A 106 -4.79 -1.50 8.54
CA PRO A 106 -3.86 -1.42 7.42
C PRO A 106 -3.49 -2.83 6.90
N ILE A 107 -3.04 -2.89 5.64
CA ILE A 107 -2.51 -4.11 5.03
C ILE A 107 -1.00 -4.10 5.23
N VAL A 108 -0.50 -4.97 6.12
CA VAL A 108 0.89 -4.95 6.58
C VAL A 108 1.86 -5.13 5.42
N GLU A 109 1.53 -6.03 4.49
CA GLU A 109 2.35 -6.41 3.33
C GLU A 109 2.58 -5.25 2.35
N LEU A 110 1.72 -4.23 2.38
CA LEU A 110 1.79 -3.10 1.46
C LEU A 110 2.29 -1.81 2.13
N GLN A 111 2.57 -1.82 3.44
CA GLN A 111 3.01 -0.62 4.15
C GLN A 111 4.35 -0.09 3.65
N SER A 112 5.23 -0.94 3.11
CA SER A 112 6.51 -0.53 2.50
C SER A 112 6.33 0.38 1.28
N LEU A 113 5.15 0.40 0.66
CA LEU A 113 4.80 1.40 -0.37
C LEU A 113 5.00 2.83 0.12
N LEU A 114 4.67 3.10 1.39
CA LEU A 114 4.88 4.40 2.03
C LEU A 114 6.14 4.40 2.90
N SER A 115 6.31 3.44 3.81
CA SER A 115 7.41 3.48 4.80
C SER A 115 8.80 3.43 4.17
N LYS A 116 8.94 2.84 2.98
CA LYS A 116 10.19 2.77 2.20
C LYS A 116 10.16 3.61 0.92
N GLY A 117 9.06 4.35 0.70
CA GLY A 117 8.87 5.18 -0.50
C GLY A 117 8.79 4.40 -1.81
N LEU A 118 8.44 3.10 -1.79
CA LEU A 118 8.39 2.28 -3.02
C LEU A 118 7.35 2.79 -4.01
N LEU A 119 6.24 3.36 -3.52
CA LEU A 119 5.23 3.96 -4.40
C LEU A 119 5.79 5.19 -5.12
N LEU A 120 6.54 6.06 -4.46
CA LEU A 120 7.16 7.22 -5.13
C LEU A 120 8.15 6.79 -6.21
N ARG A 121 9.00 5.80 -5.90
CA ARG A 121 9.92 5.20 -6.86
C ARG A 121 9.19 4.64 -8.07
N PHE A 122 8.08 3.92 -7.85
CA PHE A 122 7.24 3.44 -8.94
C PHE A 122 6.78 4.58 -9.86
N LEU A 123 6.26 5.65 -9.26
CA LEU A 123 5.75 6.80 -10.01
C LEU A 123 6.85 7.49 -10.81
N GLU A 124 8.06 7.62 -10.26
CA GLU A 124 9.23 8.18 -10.94
C GLU A 124 9.67 7.31 -12.12
N ILE A 125 9.73 5.98 -11.93
CA ILE A 125 10.03 5.02 -13.01
C ILE A 125 9.00 5.15 -14.15
N ARG A 126 7.74 5.43 -13.82
CA ARG A 126 6.67 5.69 -14.79
C ARG A 126 6.64 7.14 -15.32
N GLY A 127 7.56 8.00 -14.89
CA GLY A 127 7.64 9.41 -15.28
C GLY A 127 6.46 10.27 -14.82
N LEU A 128 5.74 9.84 -13.77
CA LEU A 128 4.56 10.53 -13.26
C LEU A 128 4.89 11.75 -12.38
N ASP A 129 6.12 11.84 -11.89
CA ASP A 129 6.71 13.05 -11.30
C ASP A 129 6.65 14.24 -12.28
N LYS A 130 6.95 13.99 -13.56
CA LYS A 130 6.93 15.00 -14.64
C LYS A 130 5.57 15.11 -15.31
N ASN A 131 4.93 13.98 -15.60
CA ASN A 131 3.69 13.94 -16.38
C ASN A 131 2.44 14.25 -15.55
N ARG A 132 2.49 14.06 -14.22
CA ARG A 132 1.38 14.32 -13.28
C ARG A 132 1.89 14.91 -11.95
N PRO A 133 2.53 16.08 -11.96
CA PRO A 133 3.26 16.62 -10.81
C PRO A 133 2.38 16.87 -9.58
N THR A 134 1.11 17.27 -9.75
CA THR A 134 0.17 17.46 -8.63
C THR A 134 -0.19 16.14 -7.95
N PHE A 135 -0.39 15.09 -8.74
CA PHE A 135 -0.68 13.75 -8.22
C PHE A 135 0.53 13.17 -7.49
N TYR A 136 1.72 13.27 -8.10
CA TYR A 136 2.97 12.86 -7.47
C TYR A 136 3.23 13.62 -6.16
N SER A 137 3.09 14.95 -6.16
CA SER A 137 3.26 15.79 -4.96
C SER A 137 2.29 15.39 -3.83
N SER A 138 1.06 15.00 -4.18
CA SER A 138 0.08 14.54 -3.19
C SER A 138 0.51 13.23 -2.52
N ILE A 139 1.01 12.27 -3.31
CA ILE A 139 1.54 11.00 -2.80
C ILE A 139 2.81 11.24 -2.00
N LYS A 140 3.67 12.16 -2.43
CA LYS A 140 4.90 12.52 -1.72
C LYS A 140 4.59 13.07 -0.33
N ARG A 141 3.65 14.03 -0.24
CA ARG A 141 3.20 14.56 1.06
C ARG A 141 2.68 13.44 1.98
N ILE A 142 1.84 12.54 1.46
CA ILE A 142 1.30 11.41 2.25
C ILE A 142 2.42 10.48 2.71
N THR A 143 3.41 10.22 1.85
CA THR A 143 4.59 9.41 2.18
C THR A 143 5.43 10.06 3.27
N ASP A 144 5.67 11.38 3.18
CA ASP A 144 6.41 12.14 4.19
C ASP A 144 5.68 12.13 5.56
N GLU A 145 4.34 12.24 5.55
CA GLU A 145 3.50 12.22 6.76
C GLU A 145 3.40 10.84 7.42
N TYR A 146 3.63 9.76 6.67
CA TYR A 146 3.50 8.37 7.16
C TYR A 146 4.41 8.09 8.36
N ASN A 147 5.58 8.74 8.45
CA ASN A 147 6.50 8.57 9.57
C ASN A 147 5.92 9.05 10.91
N SER A 148 5.04 10.05 10.88
CA SER A 148 4.41 10.62 12.07
C SER A 148 2.99 10.08 12.29
N HIS A 149 2.27 9.76 11.21
CA HIS A 149 0.86 9.37 11.25
C HIS A 149 0.57 8.17 10.34
N PRO A 150 1.18 6.99 10.58
CA PRO A 150 1.20 5.89 9.61
C PRO A 150 -0.20 5.39 9.21
N ILE A 151 -1.10 5.23 10.19
CA ILE A 151 -2.47 4.75 9.93
C ILE A 151 -3.27 5.80 9.14
N GLU A 152 -3.18 7.08 9.52
CA GLU A 152 -3.90 8.15 8.83
C GLU A 152 -3.37 8.33 7.39
N SER A 153 -2.05 8.37 7.21
CA SER A 153 -1.44 8.47 5.88
C SER A 153 -1.77 7.26 5.00
N TRP A 154 -1.86 6.06 5.57
CA TRP A 154 -2.29 4.86 4.83
C TRP A 154 -3.70 5.02 4.25
N PHE A 155 -4.65 5.52 5.05
CA PHE A 155 -6.02 5.71 4.57
C PHE A 155 -6.21 6.98 3.74
N ASP A 156 -5.41 8.03 3.97
CA ASP A 156 -5.32 9.18 3.07
C ASP A 156 -4.91 8.74 1.66
N LEU A 157 -3.95 7.80 1.54
CA LEU A 157 -3.60 7.19 0.27
C LEU A 157 -4.79 6.45 -0.33
N GLY A 158 -5.47 5.61 0.46
CA GLY A 158 -6.65 4.86 0.03
C GLY A 158 -7.72 5.76 -0.61
N TYR A 159 -8.07 6.86 0.06
CA TYR A 159 -9.03 7.82 -0.43
C TYR A 159 -8.54 8.62 -1.64
N LEU A 160 -7.28 9.07 -1.64
CA LEU A 160 -6.69 9.78 -2.78
C LEU A 160 -6.76 8.94 -4.06
N LEU A 161 -6.39 7.66 -3.97
CA LEU A 161 -6.28 6.76 -5.11
C LEU A 161 -7.64 6.24 -5.60
N SER A 162 -8.53 5.89 -4.67
CA SER A 162 -9.88 5.41 -5.00
C SER A 162 -10.82 6.52 -5.47
N LYS A 163 -10.54 7.77 -5.06
CA LYS A 163 -11.42 8.95 -5.21
C LYS A 163 -12.78 8.80 -4.52
N LYS A 164 -12.93 7.82 -3.62
CA LYS A 164 -14.15 7.60 -2.86
C LYS A 164 -14.33 8.71 -1.80
N LYS A 165 -15.58 8.92 -1.40
CA LYS A 165 -15.98 9.80 -0.28
C LYS A 165 -16.87 9.10 0.74
N SER A 166 -17.16 7.83 0.49
CA SER A 166 -17.92 6.92 1.35
C SER A 166 -17.07 6.43 2.52
N PHE A 167 -17.75 6.00 3.58
CA PHE A 167 -17.14 5.37 4.73
C PHE A 167 -16.98 3.87 4.48
N PHE A 168 -15.86 3.27 4.88
CA PHE A 168 -15.60 1.86 4.71
C PHE A 168 -15.33 1.20 6.06
N PHE A 169 -15.86 0.00 6.25
CA PHE A 169 -15.64 -0.78 7.46
C PHE A 169 -15.77 -2.27 7.18
N GLU A 170 -14.71 -3.01 7.47
CA GLU A 170 -14.58 -4.48 7.33
C GLU A 170 -15.12 -4.99 5.98
N GLY A 171 -14.65 -4.40 4.88
CA GLY A 171 -15.01 -4.77 3.51
C GLY A 171 -16.34 -4.21 3.02
N LYS A 172 -17.09 -3.46 3.83
CA LYS A 172 -18.37 -2.86 3.45
C LYS A 172 -18.25 -1.37 3.23
N GLU A 173 -18.82 -0.89 2.13
CA GLU A 173 -18.97 0.52 1.80
C GLU A 173 -20.30 1.05 2.32
N TYR A 174 -20.26 2.20 3.00
CA TYR A 174 -21.40 2.97 3.49
C TYR A 174 -21.32 4.36 2.88
N LYS A 175 -22.44 4.90 2.39
CA LYS A 175 -22.50 6.24 1.80
C LYS A 175 -21.98 7.30 2.77
N THR A 176 -22.26 7.13 4.06
CA THR A 176 -21.84 8.06 5.12
C THR A 176 -21.54 7.33 6.42
N LEU A 177 -20.80 7.97 7.32
CA LEU A 177 -20.65 7.51 8.70
C LEU A 177 -22.00 7.37 9.44
N LYS A 178 -23.01 8.20 9.09
CA LYS A 178 -24.35 8.13 9.68
C LYS A 178 -25.06 6.83 9.34
N GLU A 179 -24.98 6.44 8.07
CA GLU A 179 -25.53 5.17 7.61
C GLU A 179 -24.85 3.99 8.31
N PHE A 180 -23.51 4.03 8.46
CA PHE A 180 -22.78 3.02 9.22
C PHE A 180 -23.33 2.85 10.64
N PHE A 181 -23.49 3.94 11.40
CA PHE A 181 -24.02 3.87 12.77
C PHE A 181 -25.51 3.49 12.81
N THR A 182 -26.30 3.88 11.81
CA THR A 182 -27.72 3.47 11.74
C THR A 182 -27.85 1.95 11.58
N ILE A 183 -26.95 1.33 10.81
CA ILE A 183 -26.97 -0.12 10.54
C ILE A 183 -26.28 -0.92 11.66
N ASN A 184 -25.13 -0.44 12.15
CA ASN A 184 -24.25 -1.21 13.05
C ASN A 184 -24.22 -0.70 14.49
N GLY A 185 -24.85 0.43 14.80
CA GLY A 185 -24.79 1.06 16.13
C GLY A 185 -25.41 0.24 17.25
N GLY A 186 -26.24 -0.76 16.92
CA GLY A 186 -26.78 -1.74 17.86
C GLY A 186 -25.92 -3.00 18.05
N ASP A 187 -24.87 -3.22 17.26
CA ASP A 187 -23.97 -4.37 17.44
C ASP A 187 -22.93 -4.04 18.53
N GLU A 188 -23.17 -4.54 19.75
CA GLU A 188 -22.29 -4.34 20.90
C GLU A 188 -20.86 -4.76 20.61
N ARG A 189 -20.62 -5.80 19.80
CA ARG A 189 -19.25 -6.25 19.49
C ARG A 189 -18.51 -5.18 18.71
N ILE A 190 -19.15 -4.59 17.70
CA ILE A 190 -18.54 -3.54 16.89
C ILE A 190 -18.36 -2.27 17.73
N MET A 191 -19.39 -1.87 18.47
CA MET A 191 -19.34 -0.64 19.25
C MET A 191 -18.30 -0.70 20.38
N THR A 192 -18.14 -1.85 21.04
CA THR A 192 -17.14 -2.01 22.12
C THR A 192 -15.71 -2.26 21.62
N SER A 193 -15.55 -2.85 20.43
CA SER A 193 -14.21 -3.18 19.89
C SER A 193 -13.48 -2.00 19.26
N TYR A 194 -14.20 -0.92 18.93
CA TYR A 194 -13.65 0.20 18.17
C TYR A 194 -14.04 1.55 18.78
N ASP A 195 -13.04 2.35 19.13
CA ASP A 195 -13.27 3.76 19.48
C ASP A 195 -13.24 4.61 18.20
N PHE A 196 -14.35 4.58 17.46
CA PHE A 196 -14.50 5.30 16.19
C PHE A 196 -14.10 6.78 16.29
N LEU A 197 -14.25 7.42 17.43
CA LEU A 197 -14.00 8.85 17.59
C LEU A 197 -12.51 9.18 17.67
N THR A 198 -11.67 8.23 18.07
CA THR A 198 -10.22 8.40 18.21
C THR A 198 -9.42 7.63 17.16
N MET A 199 -10.07 6.76 16.38
CA MET A 199 -9.40 6.01 15.32
C MET A 199 -8.80 6.93 14.24
N PRO A 200 -7.49 6.85 13.96
CA PRO A 200 -6.84 7.72 12.98
C PRO A 200 -7.45 7.67 11.57
N TYR A 201 -8.00 6.51 11.18
CA TYR A 201 -8.74 6.33 9.92
C TYR A 201 -9.90 7.34 9.75
N ILE A 202 -10.60 7.68 10.83
CA ILE A 202 -11.75 8.60 10.77
C ILE A 202 -11.30 10.01 10.36
N ASN A 203 -10.08 10.42 10.70
CA ASN A 203 -9.53 11.69 10.24
C ASN A 203 -9.40 11.69 8.71
N SER A 204 -8.90 10.61 8.11
CA SER A 204 -8.79 10.46 6.65
C SER A 204 -10.14 10.54 5.95
N TYR A 205 -11.17 9.87 6.49
CA TYR A 205 -12.53 9.97 5.97
C TYR A 205 -13.07 11.41 6.07
N ALA A 206 -12.88 12.06 7.23
CA ALA A 206 -13.41 13.41 7.47
C ALA A 206 -12.84 14.44 6.48
N LYS A 207 -11.56 14.32 6.11
CA LYS A 207 -10.89 15.16 5.09
C LYS A 207 -11.60 15.10 3.74
N VAL A 208 -12.12 13.93 3.33
CA VAL A 208 -12.73 13.74 2.00
C VAL A 208 -14.25 13.87 1.98
N SER A 209 -14.90 13.69 3.13
CA SER A 209 -16.35 13.76 3.27
C SER A 209 -16.87 15.13 3.69
N ASN A 210 -16.01 16.16 3.78
CA ASN A 210 -16.31 17.48 4.36
C ASN A 210 -16.90 17.39 5.78
N PHE A 211 -16.49 16.40 6.58
CA PHE A 211 -16.99 16.15 7.93
C PHE A 211 -16.03 16.62 9.03
N SER A 212 -14.91 17.26 8.67
CA SER A 212 -13.87 17.69 9.63
C SER A 212 -14.42 18.55 10.78
N ASP A 213 -15.29 19.51 10.48
CA ASP A 213 -15.90 20.38 11.50
C ASP A 213 -16.86 19.61 12.42
N GLY A 214 -17.62 18.66 11.86
CA GLY A 214 -18.51 17.79 12.61
C GLY A 214 -17.74 16.85 13.55
N LEU A 215 -16.62 16.30 13.07
CA LEU A 215 -15.73 15.46 13.85
C LEU A 215 -15.06 16.22 14.99
N MET A 216 -14.62 17.47 14.77
CA MET A 216 -14.06 18.31 15.83
C MET A 216 -15.08 18.59 16.94
N ARG A 217 -16.32 18.94 16.57
CA ARG A 217 -17.41 19.14 17.54
C ARG A 217 -17.70 17.86 18.33
N LEU A 218 -17.74 16.71 17.66
CA LEU A 218 -17.92 15.42 18.32
C LEU A 218 -16.81 15.14 19.34
N LYS A 219 -15.54 15.28 18.95
CA LYS A 219 -14.40 15.07 19.85
C LYS A 219 -14.48 15.99 21.08
N SER A 220 -14.84 17.27 20.90
CA SER A 220 -14.96 18.22 22.01
C SER A 220 -16.07 17.91 23.01
N LEU A 221 -17.10 17.17 22.62
CA LEU A 221 -18.24 16.83 23.48
C LEU A 221 -18.01 15.56 24.32
N ILE A 222 -16.93 14.83 24.04
CA ILE A 222 -16.58 13.55 24.67
C ILE A 222 -15.58 13.74 25.81
N ASP A 223 -14.84 14.84 25.82
CA ASP A 223 -13.99 15.22 26.96
C ASP A 223 -14.84 15.58 28.21
N ASP A 224 -16.14 15.84 28.03
CA ASP A 224 -17.14 15.99 29.10
C ASP A 224 -18.05 14.73 29.18
N ASP A 225 -17.70 13.82 30.07
CA ASP A 225 -18.50 12.69 30.58
C ASP A 225 -18.92 11.53 29.64
N HIS A 226 -18.90 10.33 30.21
CA HIS A 226 -19.09 9.01 29.59
C HIS A 226 -20.49 8.75 28.98
N LYS A 227 -20.84 9.42 27.87
CA LYS A 227 -21.96 9.03 26.99
C LYS A 227 -21.61 9.21 25.50
N LYS A 228 -20.56 8.52 25.04
CA LYS A 228 -20.06 8.57 23.65
C LYS A 228 -21.11 8.20 22.58
N TYR A 229 -21.98 7.23 22.83
CA TYR A 229 -22.90 6.71 21.81
C TYR A 229 -24.17 7.53 21.61
N PHE A 230 -24.72 8.13 22.68
CA PHE A 230 -25.95 8.94 22.60
C PHE A 230 -25.74 10.33 21.99
N GLN A 231 -24.51 10.84 21.99
CA GLN A 231 -24.21 12.16 21.42
C GLN A 231 -24.05 12.12 19.89
N LEU A 232 -23.56 11.01 19.33
CA LEU A 232 -23.42 10.81 17.87
C LEU A 232 -24.74 10.97 17.13
N GLU A 233 -25.84 10.38 17.61
CA GLU A 233 -27.17 10.54 16.99
C GLU A 233 -27.69 11.98 16.99
N LYS A 234 -27.36 12.78 18.02
CA LYS A 234 -27.83 14.17 18.13
C LYS A 234 -27.10 15.12 17.17
N ILE A 235 -25.86 14.83 16.82
CA ILE A 235 -24.98 15.71 16.03
C ILE A 235 -25.02 15.36 14.53
N MET A 236 -25.47 14.16 14.19
CA MET A 236 -25.65 13.70 12.80
C MET A 236 -26.99 14.14 12.17
N LYS A 237 -27.72 15.08 12.79
CA LYS A 237 -28.86 15.80 12.19
C LYS A 237 -28.36 17.03 11.45
#